data_AF-A0A962I747-F1
#
_entry.id   AF-A0A962I747-F1
#
_cell.length_a   1.000
_cell.length_b   1.000
_cell.length_c   1.000
_cell.angle_alpha   90.00
_cell.angle_beta   90.00
_cell.angle_gamma   90.00
#
_symmetry.space_group_name_H-M   'P 1'
#
loop_
_entity.id
_entity.type
_entity.pdbx_description
1 polymer ?
#
loop_
_entity_poly.entity_id
_entity_poly.type
_entity_poly.pdbx_seq_one_letter_code
_entity_poly.pdbx_strand_id
1 'polypeptide(L)'
;MEVLIYSIFSLAAGAYFLVRNIRLMRDENALREYLSKSPKALVWVQKYGVEGAMRMARDSSLRLGLVMAVGLMVAGGWWLWHVSVRAIWSFTVLQTMRSTRLPERFAMIQLLPSCSAKPDRWRILWR
;
A
#
# COMPACT_ATOMS: atom_id res chain seq x y z
N MET A 1 3.17 -8.48 -6.90
CA MET A 1 3.71 -7.17 -7.34
C MET A 1 2.67 -6.32 -8.05
N GLU A 2 1.86 -6.93 -8.94
CA GLU A 2 0.79 -6.25 -9.69
C GLU A 2 -0.13 -5.37 -8.84
N VAL A 3 -0.65 -5.87 -7.72
CA VAL A 3 -1.56 -5.12 -6.84
C VAL A 3 -0.94 -3.83 -6.28
N LEU A 4 0.35 -3.85 -5.95
CA LEU A 4 1.07 -2.65 -5.48
C LEU A 4 1.21 -1.62 -6.60
N ILE A 5 1.56 -2.07 -7.80
CA ILE A 5 1.65 -1.22 -8.99
C ILE A 5 0.29 -0.57 -9.27
N TYR A 6 -0.79 -1.34 -9.32
CA TYR A 6 -2.14 -0.82 -9.52
C TYR A 6 -2.55 0.17 -8.42
N SER A 7 -2.19 -0.09 -7.17
CA SER A 7 -2.52 0.80 -6.04
C SER A 7 -1.81 2.15 -6.18
N ILE A 8 -0.51 2.13 -6.51
CA ILE A 8 0.29 3.34 -6.73
C ILE A 8 -0.24 4.12 -7.94
N PHE A 9 -0.50 3.45 -9.05
CA PHE A 9 -1.08 4.08 -10.24
C PHE A 9 -2.46 4.68 -9.96
N SER A 10 -3.32 3.98 -9.22
CA SER A 10 -4.65 4.49 -8.87
C SER A 10 -4.58 5.72 -7.97
N LEU A 11 -3.67 5.73 -6.99
CA LEU A 11 -3.42 6.89 -6.13
C LEU A 11 -2.87 8.08 -6.93
N ALA A 12 -1.87 7.84 -7.78
CA ALA A 12 -1.27 8.88 -8.62
C ALA A 12 -2.28 9.46 -9.62
N ALA A 13 -3.05 8.61 -10.29
CA ALA A 13 -4.10 9.03 -11.21
C ALA A 13 -5.21 9.80 -10.49
N GLY A 14 -5.68 9.29 -9.33
CA GLY A 14 -6.66 9.96 -8.49
C GLY A 14 -6.19 11.36 -8.05
N ALA A 15 -4.96 11.48 -7.56
CA ALA A 15 -4.37 12.77 -7.17
C ALA A 15 -4.25 13.74 -8.35
N TYR A 16 -3.78 13.26 -9.51
CA TYR A 16 -3.69 14.08 -10.72
C TYR A 16 -5.06 14.59 -11.17
N PHE A 17 -6.06 13.71 -11.24
CA PHE A 17 -7.42 14.11 -11.61
C PHE A 17 -8.02 15.06 -10.60
N LEU A 18 -7.79 14.86 -9.31
CA LEU A 18 -8.28 15.74 -8.26
C LEU A 18 -7.73 17.16 -8.44
N VAL A 19 -6.41 17.31 -8.56
CA VAL A 19 -5.76 18.60 -8.75
C VAL A 19 -6.21 19.26 -10.05
N ARG A 20 -6.25 18.50 -11.14
CA ARG A 20 -6.70 19.00 -12.46
C ARG A 20 -8.15 19.52 -12.42
N ASN A 21 -9.07 18.75 -11.84
CA ASN A 21 -10.48 19.12 -11.75
C ASN A 21 -10.68 20.33 -10.82
N ILE A 22 -9.97 20.41 -9.68
CA ILE A 22 -10.02 21.58 -8.79
C ILE A 22 -9.51 22.84 -9.51
N ARG A 23 -8.40 22.74 -10.26
CA ARG A 23 -7.86 23.87 -11.02
C ARG A 23 -8.86 24.37 -12.07
N LEU A 24 -9.47 23.45 -12.82
CA LEU A 24 -10.51 23.78 -13.81
C LEU A 24 -11.79 24.36 -13.19
N MET A 25 -12.12 24.01 -11.94
CA MET A 25 -13.25 24.63 -11.24
C MET A 25 -12.94 26.04 -10.74
N ARG A 26 -11.70 26.31 -10.33
CA ARG A 26 -11.29 27.61 -9.81
C ARG A 26 -11.05 28.65 -10.89
N ASP A 27 -10.51 28.24 -12.03
CA ASP A 27 -10.13 29.15 -13.11
C ASP A 27 -11.07 28.99 -14.32
N GLU A 28 -12.00 29.93 -14.46
CA GLU A 28 -12.94 29.96 -15.59
C GLU A 28 -12.23 30.20 -16.93
N ASN A 29 -11.12 30.93 -16.96
CA ASN A 29 -10.38 31.16 -18.19
C ASN A 29 -9.72 29.87 -18.66
N ALA A 30 -9.13 29.10 -17.73
CA ALA A 30 -8.58 27.78 -18.02
C ALA A 30 -9.66 26.79 -18.49
N LEU A 31 -10.87 26.85 -17.92
CA LEU A 31 -11.99 26.03 -18.36
C LEU A 31 -12.44 26.40 -19.78
N ARG A 32 -12.53 27.70 -20.08
CA ARG A 32 -12.92 28.20 -21.40
C ARG A 32 -11.90 27.80 -22.47
N GLU A 33 -10.60 27.89 -22.16
CA GLU A 33 -9.53 27.42 -23.04
C GLU A 33 -9.57 25.90 -23.24
N TYR A 34 -9.88 25.14 -22.20
CA TYR A 34 -10.05 23.69 -22.32
C TYR A 34 -11.24 23.34 -23.23
N LEU A 35 -12.35 24.06 -23.11
CA LEU A 35 -13.54 23.84 -23.93
C LEU A 35 -13.31 24.19 -25.41
N SER A 36 -12.46 25.18 -25.71
CA SER A 36 -12.14 25.54 -27.10
C SER A 36 -11.15 24.58 -27.76
N LYS A 37 -10.25 23.97 -27.00
CA LYS A 37 -9.24 23.03 -27.52
C LYS A 37 -9.72 21.58 -27.59
N SER A 38 -10.67 21.17 -26.74
CA SER A 38 -11.08 19.77 -26.66
C SER A 38 -12.13 19.42 -27.73
N PRO A 39 -11.89 18.40 -28.57
CA PRO A 39 -12.86 17.99 -29.60
C PRO A 39 -14.19 17.49 -28.99
N LYS A 40 -14.14 16.92 -27.77
CA LYS A 40 -15.35 16.50 -27.04
C LYS A 40 -16.17 17.71 -26.56
N ALA A 41 -15.48 18.78 -26.15
CA ALA A 41 -16.12 19.99 -25.68
C ALA A 41 -16.70 20.84 -26.83
N LEU A 42 -16.06 20.80 -28.00
CA LEU A 42 -16.54 21.46 -29.22
C LEU A 42 -17.98 21.07 -29.57
N VAL A 43 -18.35 19.80 -29.40
CA VAL A 43 -19.73 19.32 -29.61
C VAL A 43 -20.71 20.01 -28.65
N TRP A 44 -20.31 20.24 -27.40
CA TRP A 44 -21.15 20.90 -26.40
C TRP A 44 -21.23 22.41 -26.64
N VAL A 45 -20.11 23.02 -27.06
CA VAL A 45 -20.06 24.43 -27.43
C VAL A 45 -20.93 24.71 -28.65
N GLN A 46 -20.91 23.85 -29.67
CA GLN A 46 -21.77 23.97 -30.85
C GLN A 46 -23.25 23.82 -30.51
N LYS A 47 -23.60 22.97 -29.54
CA LYS A 47 -24.99 22.68 -29.18
C LYS A 47 -25.60 23.69 -28.20
N TYR A 48 -24.84 24.18 -27.23
CA TYR A 48 -25.35 24.98 -26.11
C TYR A 48 -24.70 26.37 -25.98
N GLY A 49 -23.77 26.72 -26.88
CA GLY A 49 -22.94 27.91 -26.74
C GLY A 49 -21.82 27.75 -25.69
N VAL A 50 -20.93 28.74 -25.62
CA VAL A 50 -19.76 28.70 -24.73
C VAL A 50 -20.19 28.77 -23.26
N GLU A 51 -21.12 29.66 -22.91
CA GLU A 51 -21.61 29.77 -21.53
C GLU A 51 -22.38 28.52 -21.08
N GLY A 52 -23.21 27.95 -21.96
CA GLY A 52 -23.95 26.72 -21.69
C GLY A 52 -23.04 25.53 -21.49
N ALA A 53 -22.02 25.38 -22.33
CA ALA A 53 -21.01 24.34 -22.20
C ALA A 53 -20.17 24.48 -20.92
N MET A 54 -19.83 25.71 -20.52
CA MET A 54 -19.14 25.96 -19.24
C MET A 54 -19.98 25.53 -18.03
N ARG A 55 -21.27 25.90 -18.00
CA ARG A 55 -22.19 25.48 -16.93
C ARG A 55 -22.29 23.96 -16.85
N MET A 56 -22.51 23.29 -17.99
CA MET A 56 -22.59 21.83 -18.04
C MET A 56 -21.28 21.15 -17.59
N ALA A 57 -20.13 21.70 -18.01
CA ALA A 57 -18.84 21.18 -17.62
C ALA A 57 -18.61 21.31 -16.10
N ARG A 58 -18.98 22.45 -15.51
CA ARG A 58 -18.80 22.72 -14.07
C ARG A 58 -19.75 21.92 -13.19
N ASP A 59 -21.02 21.83 -13.58
CA ASP A 59 -22.03 21.17 -12.76
C ASP A 59 -22.03 19.66 -12.89
N SER A 60 -21.74 19.11 -14.07
CA SER A 60 -21.76 17.67 -14.29
C SER A 60 -20.36 17.08 -14.40
N SER A 61 -19.58 17.51 -15.40
CA SER A 61 -18.34 16.82 -15.78
C SER A 61 -17.25 16.93 -14.72
N LEU A 62 -17.05 18.13 -14.16
CA LEU A 62 -16.04 18.38 -13.13
C LEU A 62 -16.41 17.73 -11.80
N ARG A 63 -17.70 17.72 -11.43
CA ARG A 63 -18.18 17.01 -10.22
C ARG A 63 -18.03 15.50 -10.36
N LEU A 64 -18.39 14.92 -11.50
CA LEU A 64 -18.18 13.50 -11.78
C LEU A 64 -16.69 13.15 -11.77
N GLY A 65 -15.85 13.99 -12.37
CA GLY A 65 -14.39 13.83 -12.34
C GLY A 65 -13.80 13.84 -10.93
N LEU A 66 -14.35 14.67 -10.05
CA LEU A 66 -14.02 14.72 -8.62
C LEU A 66 -14.42 13.43 -7.89
N VAL A 67 -15.67 12.97 -8.07
CA VAL A 67 -16.16 11.74 -7.45
C VAL A 67 -15.31 10.55 -7.90
N MET A 68 -14.99 10.45 -9.19
CA MET A 68 -14.11 9.42 -9.72
C MET A 68 -12.69 9.50 -9.15
N ALA A 69 -12.13 10.71 -9.02
CA ALA A 69 -10.80 10.92 -8.46
C ALA A 69 -10.73 10.47 -6.99
N VAL A 70 -11.73 10.83 -6.19
CA VAL A 70 -11.85 10.37 -4.80
C VAL A 70 -12.01 8.85 -4.75
N GLY A 71 -12.86 8.28 -5.60
CA GLY A 71 -13.05 6.82 -5.68
C GLY A 71 -11.75 6.08 -5.99
N LEU A 72 -10.95 6.58 -6.94
CA LEU A 72 -9.64 6.02 -7.28
C LEU A 72 -8.66 6.10 -6.10
N MET A 73 -8.65 7.22 -5.36
CA MET A 73 -7.79 7.37 -4.20
C MET A 73 -8.20 6.44 -3.06
N VAL A 74 -9.50 6.34 -2.77
CA VAL A 74 -10.03 5.43 -1.73
C VAL A 74 -9.73 3.98 -2.08
N ALA A 75 -9.99 3.56 -3.32
CA ALA A 75 -9.68 2.21 -3.77
C ALA A 75 -8.18 1.93 -3.67
N GLY A 76 -7.32 2.80 -4.23
CA GLY A 76 -5.87 2.62 -4.17
C GLY A 76 -5.32 2.58 -2.74
N GLY A 77 -5.82 3.44 -1.86
CA GLY A 77 -5.46 3.46 -0.43
C GLY A 77 -5.93 2.20 0.31
N TRP A 78 -7.15 1.73 0.02
CA TRP A 78 -7.71 0.52 0.61
C TRP A 78 -6.89 -0.74 0.26
N TRP A 79 -6.52 -0.89 -1.02
CA TRP A 79 -5.67 -2.00 -1.46
C TRP A 79 -4.28 -1.94 -0.83
N LEU A 80 -3.69 -0.75 -0.77
CA LEU A 80 -2.38 -0.55 -0.14
C LEU A 80 -2.42 -0.93 1.34
N TRP A 81 -3.45 -0.49 2.07
CA TRP A 81 -3.67 -0.83 3.48
C TRP A 81 -3.76 -2.34 3.69
N HIS A 82 -4.57 -3.03 2.89
CA HIS A 82 -4.72 -4.48 3.00
C HIS A 82 -3.41 -5.24 2.75
N VAL A 83 -2.61 -4.81 1.77
CA VAL A 83 -1.31 -5.42 1.49
C VAL A 83 -0.33 -5.18 2.64
N SER A 84 -0.29 -3.95 3.19
CA SER A 84 0.56 -3.62 4.34
C SER A 84 0.22 -4.44 5.58
N VAL A 85 -1.06 -4.57 5.92
CA VAL A 85 -1.50 -5.38 7.08
C VAL A 85 -1.09 -6.84 6.93
N ARG A 86 -1.28 -7.44 5.74
CA ARG A 86 -0.85 -8.82 5.47
C ARG A 86 0.66 -9.01 5.52
N ALA A 87 1.42 -8.03 5.05
CA ALA A 87 2.88 -8.06 5.09
C ALA A 87 3.39 -7.99 6.54
N ILE A 88 2.82 -7.10 7.35
CA ILE A 88 3.16 -6.96 8.78
C ILE A 88 2.84 -8.26 9.52
N TRP A 89 1.64 -8.82 9.33
CA TRP A 89 1.25 -10.06 9.98
C TRP A 89 2.17 -11.23 9.62
N SER A 90 2.53 -11.37 8.34
CA SER A 90 3.48 -12.39 7.87
C SER A 90 4.85 -12.23 8.52
N PHE A 91 5.33 -10.99 8.66
CA PHE A 91 6.61 -10.72 9.30
C PHE A 91 6.58 -11.05 10.81
N THR A 92 5.52 -10.66 11.51
CA THR A 92 5.33 -10.98 12.93
C THR A 92 5.30 -12.50 13.15
N VAL A 93 4.52 -13.24 12.35
CA VAL A 93 4.44 -14.71 12.45
C VAL A 93 5.81 -15.36 12.19
N LEU A 94 6.57 -14.88 11.21
CA LEU A 94 7.92 -15.38 10.94
C LEU A 94 8.87 -15.11 12.10
N GLN A 95 8.78 -13.94 12.75
CA GLN A 95 9.59 -13.65 13.94
C GLN A 95 9.21 -14.53 15.13
N THR A 96 7.91 -14.76 15.37
CA THR A 96 7.44 -15.66 16.43
C THR A 96 7.93 -17.09 16.19
N MET A 97 7.81 -17.61 14.96
CA MET A 97 8.31 -18.93 14.57
C MET A 97 9.83 -19.08 14.70
N ARG A 98 10.59 -17.99 14.49
CA ARG A 98 12.05 -17.98 14.66
C ARG A 98 12.45 -18.01 16.13
N SER A 99 11.69 -17.32 16.99
CA SER A 99 11.90 -17.29 18.44
C SER A 99 11.58 -18.64 19.10
N THR A 100 10.53 -19.33 18.66
CA THR A 100 10.12 -20.62 19.25
C THR A 100 10.93 -21.83 18.80
N ARG A 101 11.74 -21.71 17.73
CA ARG A 101 12.60 -22.80 17.22
C ARG A 101 14.00 -22.86 17.85
N LEU A 102 14.31 -21.99 18.81
CA LEU A 102 15.60 -21.89 19.48
C LEU A 102 15.74 -22.47 20.91
N PRO A 103 14.75 -23.10 21.59
CA PRO A 103 15.00 -23.60 22.94
C PRO A 103 15.72 -24.96 22.98
N GLU A 104 15.66 -25.80 21.94
CA GLU A 104 16.18 -27.18 22.05
C GLU A 104 17.69 -27.32 21.89
N ARG A 105 18.39 -26.34 21.30
CA ARG A 105 19.86 -26.40 21.19
C ARG A 105 20.60 -25.92 22.44
N PHE A 106 19.93 -25.28 23.40
CA PHE A 106 20.53 -24.88 24.68
C PHE A 106 20.24 -25.84 25.83
N ALA A 107 19.22 -26.71 25.71
CA ALA A 107 18.93 -27.71 26.74
C ALA A 107 19.96 -28.87 26.80
N MET A 108 20.76 -29.08 25.74
CA MET A 108 21.70 -30.21 25.66
C MET A 108 23.14 -29.87 26.11
N ILE A 109 23.41 -28.65 26.60
CA ILE A 109 24.76 -28.26 27.10
C ILE A 109 24.86 -28.27 28.63
N GLN A 110 23.75 -28.43 29.38
CA GLN A 110 23.77 -28.44 30.85
C GLN A 110 23.68 -29.83 31.51
N LEU A 111 23.79 -30.93 30.76
CA LEU A 111 23.78 -32.30 31.30
C LEU A 111 25.08 -33.07 31.05
N LEU A 112 26.24 -32.40 31.18
CA LEU A 112 27.49 -33.10 31.45
C LEU A 112 27.78 -33.02 32.96
N PRO A 113 27.51 -34.08 33.74
CA PRO A 113 28.01 -34.14 35.09
C PRO A 113 29.53 -34.18 35.04
N SER A 114 30.16 -33.25 35.74
CA SER A 114 31.58 -33.28 36.07
C SER A 114 31.91 -34.57 36.83
N CYS A 115 32.26 -35.64 36.12
CA CYS A 115 32.93 -36.80 36.70
C CYS A 115 34.36 -36.40 37.09
N SER A 116 34.49 -35.74 38.24
CA SER A 116 35.72 -35.72 39.03
C SER A 116 35.82 -37.07 39.75
N ALA A 117 36.49 -38.04 39.13
CA ALA A 117 36.90 -39.27 39.79
C ALA A 117 38.43 -39.30 39.88
N LYS A 118 38.93 -39.21 41.11
CA LYS A 118 40.33 -39.27 41.51
C LYS A 118 41.01 -40.58 41.05
N PRO A 119 42.33 -40.57 40.79
CA PRO A 119 43.13 -41.76 40.62
C PRO A 119 43.73 -42.18 41.97
N ASP A 120 43.30 -43.28 42.58
CA ASP A 120 44.02 -43.91 43.70
C ASP A 120 43.54 -45.37 43.85
N ARG A 121 44.40 -46.34 43.51
CA ARG A 121 45.24 -47.15 44.42
C ARG A 121 44.49 -48.38 44.99
N TRP A 122 45.27 -49.40 45.33
CA TRP A 122 44.90 -50.78 45.75
C TRP A 122 44.52 -51.69 44.57
N ARG A 123 45.34 -52.60 44.02
CA ARG A 123 46.45 -53.44 44.50
C ARG A 123 46.16 -54.17 45.82
N ILE A 124 46.13 -55.51 45.69
CA ILE A 124 46.34 -56.57 46.70
C ILE A 124 45.08 -57.09 47.41
N LEU A 125 44.73 -58.35 47.11
CA LEU A 125 44.48 -59.50 48.03
C LEU A 125 43.66 -60.58 47.26
N TRP A 126 44.29 -61.60 46.67
CA TRP A 126 44.46 -62.95 47.24
C TRP A 126 43.17 -63.60 47.78
N ARG A 127 42.46 -64.34 46.92
CA ARG A 127 42.24 -65.81 47.04
C ARG A 127 41.55 -66.37 45.81
#